data_AF-A0A6A4VCH0-F1
#
_entry.id   AF-A0A6A4VCH0-F1
#
_cell.length_a   1.000
_cell.length_b   1.000
_cell.length_c   1.000
_cell.angle_alpha   90.00
_cell.angle_beta   90.00
_cell.angle_gamma   90.00
#
_symmetry.space_group_name_H-M   'P 1'
#
loop_
_entity.id
_entity.type
_entity.pdbx_description
1 polymer ?
#
loop_
_entity_poly.entity_id
_entity_poly.type
_entity_poly.pdbx_seq_one_letter_code
_entity_poly.pdbx_strand_id
1 'polypeptide(L)'
;MLCKRQTSEADDRQLMERMANVQTRVARGVMMAQKELMDALDTETPDATATATKTRRRRREADPKLTCAVVEETGQGASPWTVAQLNDMSVAEVKMCRKALGSKKADNDKLTVVWGKLKELMELAKRATSEFSGLSVDPTEYESDNLVAAGQLICGMDAANVTKIPNEKIKPAMKTLAEVQWCPTAIKEKLATKSLELNGGDAKSLGKAEVAEMGALVGGLEAMQLKDIPKDAMAGLTAEGMKSIPPSKIAVLTADQVSQLSAAAALSVSADQRANLPEDSRTALDAVLEVSVTPKDGAEQVTGALLSTLLLAFAVLRLA
;
A
#
# COMPACT_ATOMS: atom_id res chain seq x y z
N MET A 1 -2.93 -58.84 45.97
CA MET A 1 -2.20 -57.80 45.22
C MET A 1 -3.11 -56.63 44.82
N LEU A 2 -3.79 -55.97 45.77
CA LEU A 2 -4.74 -54.89 45.47
C LEU A 2 -4.39 -53.54 46.14
N CYS A 3 -3.44 -53.51 47.09
CA CYS A 3 -3.14 -52.30 47.86
C CYS A 3 -2.15 -51.33 47.18
N LYS A 4 -1.37 -51.77 46.18
CA LYS A 4 -0.36 -50.93 45.50
C LYS A 4 -0.89 -50.13 44.30
N ARG A 5 -2.02 -50.50 43.70
CA ARG A 5 -2.61 -49.74 42.58
C ARG A 5 -3.37 -48.50 43.04
N GLN A 6 -4.01 -48.55 44.22
CA GLN A 6 -4.82 -47.44 44.74
C GLN A 6 -4.00 -46.20 45.14
N THR A 7 -2.73 -46.37 45.56
CA THR A 7 -1.88 -45.24 45.94
C THR A 7 -1.34 -44.47 44.73
N SER A 8 -0.98 -45.18 43.65
CA SER A 8 -0.53 -44.55 42.39
C SER A 8 -1.63 -43.70 41.75
N GLU A 9 -2.87 -44.20 41.75
CA GLU A 9 -4.00 -43.52 41.13
C GLU A 9 -4.45 -42.28 41.94
N ALA A 10 -4.26 -42.30 43.26
CA ALA A 10 -4.49 -41.16 44.14
C ALA A 10 -3.42 -40.06 43.95
N ASP A 11 -2.15 -40.45 43.83
CA ASP A 11 -1.03 -39.52 43.61
C ASP A 11 -1.11 -38.85 42.23
N ASP A 12 -1.49 -39.59 41.18
CA ASP A 12 -1.71 -39.04 39.83
C ASP A 12 -2.89 -38.07 39.80
N ARG A 13 -3.97 -38.36 40.53
CA ARG A 13 -5.13 -37.47 40.63
C ARG A 13 -4.78 -36.16 41.36
N GLN A 14 -3.97 -36.25 42.41
CA GLN A 14 -3.47 -35.08 43.14
C GLN A 14 -2.50 -34.25 42.29
N LEU A 15 -1.69 -34.88 41.45
CA LEU A 15 -0.80 -34.19 40.50
C LEU A 15 -1.61 -33.41 39.46
N MET A 16 -2.63 -34.02 38.87
CA MET A 16 -3.50 -33.38 37.88
C MET A 16 -4.28 -32.20 38.46
N GLU A 17 -4.76 -32.30 39.71
CA GLU A 17 -5.44 -31.20 40.39
C GLU A 17 -4.49 -30.02 40.70
N ARG A 18 -3.22 -30.31 41.03
CA ARG A 18 -2.19 -29.26 41.19
C ARG A 18 -1.87 -28.59 39.87
N MET A 19 -1.78 -29.32 38.77
CA MET A 19 -1.55 -28.75 37.43
C MET A 19 -2.71 -27.88 36.97
N ALA A 20 -3.96 -28.32 37.17
CA ALA A 20 -5.15 -27.53 36.85
C ALA A 20 -5.22 -26.23 37.68
N ASN A 21 -4.85 -26.29 38.96
CA ASN A 21 -4.77 -25.10 39.82
C ASN A 21 -3.66 -24.14 39.38
N VAL A 22 -2.51 -24.64 38.93
CA VAL A 22 -1.43 -23.80 38.37
C VAL A 22 -1.89 -23.13 37.06
N GLN A 23 -2.49 -23.88 36.14
CA GLN A 23 -3.03 -23.30 34.90
C GLN A 23 -4.08 -22.23 35.16
N THR A 24 -4.98 -22.46 36.13
CA THR A 24 -6.01 -21.49 36.52
C THR A 24 -5.39 -20.21 37.11
N ARG A 25 -4.33 -20.34 37.92
CA ARG A 25 -3.62 -19.18 38.49
C ARG A 25 -2.86 -18.40 37.42
N VAL A 26 -2.24 -19.08 36.45
CA VAL A 26 -1.58 -18.44 35.30
C VAL A 26 -2.60 -17.70 34.45
N ALA A 27 -3.72 -18.35 34.08
CA ALA A 27 -4.78 -17.72 33.30
C ALA A 27 -5.39 -16.50 34.01
N ARG A 28 -5.60 -16.59 35.33
CA ARG A 28 -6.09 -15.46 36.13
C ARG A 28 -5.05 -14.33 36.21
N GLY A 29 -3.76 -14.66 36.31
CA GLY A 29 -2.66 -13.68 36.28
C GLY A 29 -2.58 -12.95 34.94
N VAL A 30 -2.72 -13.68 33.82
CA VAL A 30 -2.76 -13.11 32.46
C VAL A 30 -3.98 -12.21 32.29
N MET A 31 -5.18 -12.63 32.74
CA MET A 31 -6.38 -11.79 32.67
C MET A 31 -6.30 -10.55 33.56
N MET A 32 -5.67 -10.64 34.74
CA MET A 32 -5.46 -9.48 35.62
C MET A 32 -4.46 -8.50 35.01
N ALA A 33 -3.35 -8.98 34.45
CA ALA A 33 -2.38 -8.12 33.76
C ALA A 33 -2.97 -7.48 32.49
N GLN A 34 -3.80 -8.21 31.76
CA GLN A 34 -4.51 -7.69 30.59
C GLN A 34 -5.60 -6.67 31.00
N LYS A 35 -6.26 -6.87 32.14
CA LYS A 35 -7.20 -5.90 32.71
C LYS A 35 -6.49 -4.65 33.22
N GLU A 36 -5.38 -4.77 33.95
CA GLU A 36 -4.57 -3.63 34.39
C GLU A 36 -4.04 -2.82 33.20
N LEU A 37 -3.68 -3.50 32.09
CA LEU A 37 -3.29 -2.85 30.85
C LEU A 37 -4.47 -2.11 30.18
N MET A 38 -5.68 -2.67 30.21
CA MET A 38 -6.89 -2.00 29.68
C MET A 38 -7.34 -0.84 30.57
N ASP A 39 -7.33 -1.00 31.90
CA ASP A 39 -7.66 0.06 32.86
C ASP A 39 -6.62 1.21 32.80
N ALA A 40 -5.35 0.90 32.49
CA ALA A 40 -4.31 1.91 32.22
C ALA A 40 -4.50 2.65 30.88
N LEU A 41 -5.25 2.08 29.93
CA LEU A 41 -5.62 2.73 28.67
C LEU A 41 -6.89 3.58 28.80
N ASP A 42 -7.79 3.25 29.73
CA ASP A 42 -9.07 3.96 29.92
C ASP A 42 -8.99 5.20 30.85
N THR A 43 -7.88 5.42 31.55
CA THR A 43 -7.73 6.54 32.51
C THR A 43 -7.42 7.92 31.90
N GLU A 44 -7.41 8.09 30.58
CA GLU A 44 -7.33 9.41 29.90
C GLU A 44 -8.69 9.91 29.37
N THR A 45 -9.78 9.84 30.16
CA THR A 45 -11.00 10.61 29.86
C THR A 45 -11.55 11.34 31.09
N PRO A 46 -11.54 12.70 31.12
CA PRO A 46 -12.44 13.44 31.98
C PRO A 46 -13.77 13.65 31.25
N ASP A 47 -14.80 13.02 31.82
CA ASP A 47 -16.21 13.18 31.50
C ASP A 47 -16.64 14.64 31.75
N ALA A 48 -17.14 15.31 30.71
CA ALA A 48 -17.50 16.73 30.76
C ALA A 48 -19.02 16.90 30.75
N THR A 49 -19.63 16.83 31.95
CA THR A 49 -20.94 17.42 32.22
C THR A 49 -20.89 18.27 33.49
N ALA A 50 -20.55 19.55 33.37
CA ALA A 50 -20.94 20.57 34.35
C ALA A 50 -20.80 21.99 33.79
N THR A 51 -21.91 22.72 33.92
CA THR A 51 -22.20 24.09 33.50
C THR A 51 -21.23 25.18 33.98
N ALA A 52 -20.97 26.11 33.05
CA ALA A 52 -20.35 27.43 33.13
C ALA A 52 -20.29 28.16 34.49
N THR A 53 -19.12 28.72 34.85
CA THR A 53 -18.96 30.19 35.03
C THR A 53 -17.48 30.65 35.07
N LYS A 54 -17.15 31.64 34.22
CA LYS A 54 -16.08 32.66 34.30
C LYS A 54 -14.82 32.35 35.15
N THR A 55 -13.67 32.14 34.50
CA THR A 55 -12.50 33.06 34.65
C THR A 55 -11.53 32.90 33.47
N ARG A 56 -11.23 34.01 32.82
CA ARG A 56 -10.30 34.17 31.69
C ARG A 56 -8.86 33.93 32.15
N ARG A 57 -8.37 32.68 32.08
CA ARG A 57 -6.94 32.34 32.15
C ARG A 57 -6.64 31.44 30.95
N ARG A 58 -5.86 31.96 29.98
CA ARG A 58 -5.36 31.22 28.82
C ARG A 58 -4.52 30.03 29.29
N ARG A 59 -5.15 28.89 29.55
CA ARG A 59 -4.50 27.58 29.40
C ARG A 59 -4.60 27.30 27.91
N ARG A 60 -3.47 27.09 27.22
CA ARG A 60 -3.52 26.46 25.91
C ARG A 60 -4.19 25.10 26.16
N GLU A 61 -5.47 24.95 25.81
CA GLU A 61 -6.00 23.61 25.56
C GLU A 61 -5.06 23.02 24.53
N ALA A 62 -4.44 21.88 24.87
CA ALA A 62 -3.69 21.13 23.88
C ALA A 62 -4.64 20.92 22.70
N ASP A 63 -4.16 21.19 21.48
CA ASP A 63 -4.95 20.91 20.29
C ASP A 63 -5.51 19.49 20.41
N PRO A 64 -6.80 19.25 20.08
CA PRO A 64 -7.40 17.94 20.25
C PRO A 64 -6.56 16.88 19.53
N LYS A 65 -6.15 15.84 20.27
CA LYS A 65 -5.33 14.74 19.74
C LYS A 65 -6.04 14.15 18.51
N LEU A 66 -5.30 13.95 17.43
CA LEU A 66 -5.82 13.36 16.21
C LEU A 66 -6.17 11.87 16.45
N THR A 67 -7.42 11.49 16.19
CA THR A 67 -7.91 10.11 16.34
C THR A 67 -8.23 9.46 14.99
N CYS A 68 -8.31 8.13 14.98
CA CYS A 68 -8.73 7.29 13.86
C CYS A 68 -10.08 7.73 13.30
N ALA A 69 -11.07 7.96 14.18
CA ALA A 69 -12.40 8.38 13.77
C ALA A 69 -12.37 9.67 12.95
N VAL A 70 -11.55 10.65 13.37
CA VAL A 70 -11.37 11.90 12.65
C VAL A 70 -10.69 11.66 11.29
N VAL A 71 -9.66 10.82 11.23
CA VAL A 71 -8.99 10.47 9.95
C VAL A 71 -9.99 9.82 8.98
N GLU A 72 -10.80 8.88 9.46
CA GLU A 72 -11.79 8.16 8.65
C GLU A 72 -12.91 9.08 8.15
N GLU A 73 -13.41 9.98 9.01
CA GLU A 73 -14.46 10.94 8.66
C GLU A 73 -14.01 11.87 7.52
N THR A 74 -12.75 12.31 7.52
CA THR A 74 -12.25 13.15 6.42
C THR A 74 -12.15 12.42 5.09
N GLY A 75 -11.90 11.11 5.10
CA GLY A 75 -11.62 10.33 3.87
C GLY A 75 -10.39 10.80 3.08
N GLN A 76 -9.54 11.64 3.68
CA GLN A 76 -8.38 12.27 3.03
C GLN A 76 -7.03 11.64 3.45
N GLY A 77 -7.08 10.61 4.30
CA GLY A 77 -5.91 9.88 4.80
C GLY A 77 -4.93 10.77 5.55
N ALA A 78 -3.63 10.57 5.35
CA ALA A 78 -2.58 11.34 6.02
C ALA A 78 -2.42 12.78 5.48
N SER A 79 -3.02 13.10 4.33
CA SER A 79 -2.78 14.34 3.58
C SER A 79 -3.13 15.65 4.30
N PRO A 80 -4.29 15.79 4.98
CA PRO A 80 -4.68 17.07 5.58
C PRO A 80 -3.94 17.38 6.88
N TRP A 81 -3.26 16.39 7.47
CA TRP A 81 -2.64 16.51 8.78
C TRP A 81 -1.20 17.01 8.68
N THR A 82 -0.75 17.74 9.71
CA THR A 82 0.66 18.12 9.85
C THR A 82 1.51 16.94 10.30
N VAL A 83 2.82 17.00 10.05
CA VAL A 83 3.80 16.01 10.55
C VAL A 83 3.72 15.88 12.07
N ALA A 84 3.54 17.00 12.78
CA ALA A 84 3.42 17.00 14.25
C ALA A 84 2.14 16.29 14.71
N GLN A 85 0.98 16.55 14.09
CA GLN A 85 -0.27 15.87 14.43
C GLN A 85 -0.19 14.36 14.18
N LEU A 86 0.36 13.93 13.04
CA LEU A 86 0.56 12.52 12.73
C LEU A 86 1.53 11.84 13.71
N ASN A 87 2.56 12.56 14.15
CA ASN A 87 3.53 12.05 15.11
C ASN A 87 2.96 11.98 16.55
N ASP A 88 2.01 12.85 16.88
CA ASP A 88 1.32 12.84 18.18
C ASP A 88 0.21 11.78 18.26
N MET A 89 -0.21 11.21 17.11
CA MET A 89 -1.14 10.08 17.10
C MET A 89 -0.60 8.92 17.92
N SER A 90 -1.47 8.33 18.74
CA SER A 90 -1.14 7.12 19.46
C SER A 90 -0.96 5.95 18.50
N VAL A 91 -0.13 5.00 18.92
CA VAL A 91 0.16 3.80 18.16
C VAL A 91 -1.11 2.94 17.96
N ALA A 92 -2.05 2.97 18.90
CA ALA A 92 -3.35 2.31 18.81
C ALA A 92 -4.25 2.97 17.75
N GLU A 93 -4.29 4.31 17.70
CA GLU A 93 -5.05 5.04 16.68
C GLU A 93 -4.52 4.73 15.27
N VAL A 94 -3.20 4.72 15.10
CA VAL A 94 -2.55 4.38 13.81
C VAL A 94 -2.86 2.93 13.40
N LYS A 95 -2.93 1.99 14.34
CA LYS A 95 -3.35 0.60 14.06
C LYS A 95 -4.77 0.55 13.51
N MET A 96 -5.70 1.29 14.13
CA MET A 96 -7.11 1.30 13.76
C MET A 96 -7.33 1.92 12.37
N CYS A 97 -6.73 3.08 12.09
CA CYS A 97 -6.91 3.78 10.81
C CYS A 97 -5.84 3.48 9.75
N ARG A 98 -5.02 2.42 9.90
CA ARG A 98 -3.89 2.15 8.96
C ARG A 98 -4.30 2.25 7.49
N LYS A 99 -5.43 1.64 7.12
CA LYS A 99 -5.95 1.68 5.74
C LYS A 99 -6.39 3.09 5.33
N ALA A 100 -7.06 3.82 6.23
CA ALA A 100 -7.52 5.17 5.96
C ALA A 100 -6.34 6.14 5.79
N LEU A 101 -5.30 6.04 6.61
CA LEU A 101 -4.08 6.86 6.51
C LEU A 101 -3.40 6.74 5.13
N GLY A 102 -3.41 5.55 4.54
CA GLY A 102 -2.87 5.28 3.20
C GLY A 102 -3.86 5.45 2.05
N SER A 103 -5.08 5.96 2.27
CA SER A 103 -6.14 5.96 1.26
C SER A 103 -5.98 7.02 0.16
N LYS A 104 -5.18 8.06 0.39
CA LYS A 104 -4.95 9.19 -0.52
C LYS A 104 -3.47 9.57 -0.56
N LYS A 105 -3.09 10.29 -1.62
CA LYS A 105 -1.77 10.88 -1.77
C LYS A 105 -1.47 11.84 -0.61
N ALA A 106 -0.34 11.61 0.04
CA ALA A 106 0.23 12.49 1.06
C ALA A 106 1.71 12.73 0.75
N ASP A 107 2.27 13.79 1.33
CA ASP A 107 3.69 14.10 1.21
C ASP A 107 4.54 12.99 1.84
N ASN A 108 5.75 12.77 1.30
CA ASN A 108 6.62 11.69 1.76
C ASN A 108 6.94 11.80 3.26
N ASP A 109 7.20 12.99 3.79
CA ASP A 109 7.49 13.20 5.21
C ASP A 109 6.35 12.73 6.12
N LYS A 110 5.09 12.92 5.69
CA LYS A 110 3.90 12.47 6.41
C LYS A 110 3.82 10.95 6.42
N LEU A 111 4.04 10.33 5.26
CA LEU A 111 4.05 8.87 5.13
C LEU A 111 5.20 8.24 5.92
N THR A 112 6.37 8.90 5.99
CA THR A 112 7.52 8.46 6.78
C THR A 112 7.21 8.48 8.28
N VAL A 113 6.51 9.50 8.77
CA VAL A 113 6.03 9.53 10.17
C VAL A 113 5.03 8.41 10.45
N VAL A 114 4.04 8.22 9.57
CA VAL A 114 3.05 7.14 9.72
C VAL A 114 3.72 5.77 9.68
N TRP A 115 4.69 5.57 8.79
CA TRP A 115 5.52 4.37 8.73
C TRP A 115 6.33 4.16 10.02
N GLY A 116 6.87 5.24 10.59
CA GLY A 116 7.53 5.24 11.90
C GLY A 116 6.62 4.75 13.02
N LYS A 117 5.37 5.24 13.07
CA LYS A 117 4.37 4.82 14.05
C LYS A 117 3.93 3.38 13.86
N LEU A 118 3.83 2.93 12.62
CA LEU A 118 3.57 1.53 12.32
C LEU A 118 4.71 0.66 12.87
N LYS A 119 5.97 1.04 12.67
CA LYS A 119 7.13 0.37 13.29
C LYS A 119 7.07 0.36 14.83
N GLU A 120 6.66 1.46 15.44
CA GLU A 120 6.49 1.54 16.90
C GLU A 120 5.42 0.54 17.41
N LEU A 121 4.30 0.42 16.70
CA LEU A 121 3.26 -0.59 16.96
C LEU A 121 3.84 -2.00 16.95
N MET A 122 4.66 -2.28 15.94
CA MET A 122 5.26 -3.59 15.72
C MET A 122 6.23 -3.98 16.84
N GLU A 123 7.02 -3.03 17.32
CA GLU A 123 7.93 -3.22 18.46
C GLU A 123 7.19 -3.53 19.76
N LEU A 124 6.07 -2.84 20.01
CA LEU A 124 5.23 -3.11 21.18
C LEU A 124 4.57 -4.50 21.08
N ALA A 125 4.11 -4.90 19.89
CA ALA A 125 3.51 -6.21 19.66
C ALA A 125 4.52 -7.37 19.87
N LYS A 126 5.77 -7.22 19.43
CA LYS A 126 6.86 -8.18 19.65
C LYS A 126 7.15 -8.42 21.14
N ARG A 127 6.96 -7.39 21.98
CA ARG A 127 7.11 -7.51 23.45
C ARG A 127 5.90 -8.15 24.14
N ALA A 128 4.73 -8.10 23.52
CA ALA A 128 3.47 -8.52 24.14
C ALA A 128 3.13 -10.01 23.94
N THR A 129 3.67 -10.69 22.91
CA THR A 129 3.36 -12.12 22.63
C THR A 129 4.47 -12.82 21.84
N SER A 130 4.52 -14.16 21.88
CA SER A 130 5.42 -14.99 21.07
C SER A 130 4.87 -15.37 19.68
N GLU A 131 3.67 -14.90 19.30
CA GLU A 131 2.95 -15.34 18.09
C GLU A 131 2.61 -14.21 17.11
N PHE A 132 3.08 -12.98 17.35
CA PHE A 132 2.78 -11.88 16.45
C PHE A 132 3.66 -11.93 15.19
N SER A 133 3.11 -12.45 14.10
CA SER A 133 3.60 -12.27 12.73
C SER A 133 3.31 -10.83 12.28
N GLY A 134 4.02 -9.87 12.86
CA GLY A 134 3.98 -8.46 12.48
C GLY A 134 4.98 -8.13 11.38
N LEU A 135 4.87 -6.93 10.82
CA LEU A 135 5.99 -6.36 10.06
C LEU A 135 7.09 -6.08 11.09
N SER A 136 8.27 -6.68 11.00
CA SER A 136 9.35 -6.41 11.97
C SER A 136 9.89 -4.98 11.82
N VAL A 137 10.81 -4.53 12.67
CA VAL A 137 11.64 -3.35 12.35
C VAL A 137 12.75 -3.74 11.38
N ASP A 138 13.19 -5.00 11.43
CA ASP A 138 14.12 -5.58 10.46
C ASP A 138 13.35 -5.99 9.19
N PRO A 139 13.65 -5.39 8.02
CA PRO A 139 13.03 -5.78 6.75
C PRO A 139 13.16 -7.27 6.41
N THR A 140 14.17 -7.95 6.95
CA THR A 140 14.38 -9.39 6.72
C THR A 140 13.35 -10.28 7.42
N GLU A 141 12.69 -9.77 8.46
CA GLU A 141 11.69 -10.47 9.26
C GLU A 141 10.24 -10.08 8.84
N TYR A 142 10.06 -9.35 7.74
CA TYR A 142 8.73 -8.92 7.30
C TYR A 142 7.88 -10.11 6.85
N GLU A 143 6.61 -10.14 7.27
CA GLU A 143 5.64 -11.13 6.80
C GLU A 143 4.74 -10.58 5.69
N SER A 144 4.39 -11.44 4.75
CA SER A 144 3.64 -11.09 3.53
C SER A 144 2.31 -10.40 3.83
N ASP A 145 1.55 -10.91 4.81
CA ASP A 145 0.25 -10.37 5.20
C ASP A 145 0.36 -8.92 5.69
N ASN A 146 1.46 -8.56 6.34
CA ASN A 146 1.64 -7.19 6.80
C ASN A 146 2.07 -6.25 5.69
N LEU A 147 2.84 -6.74 4.71
CA LEU A 147 3.16 -5.96 3.52
C LEU A 147 1.91 -5.67 2.70
N VAL A 148 1.03 -6.67 2.54
CA VAL A 148 -0.31 -6.48 1.96
C VAL A 148 -1.09 -5.44 2.76
N ALA A 149 -1.13 -5.59 4.09
CA ALA A 149 -1.92 -4.71 4.93
C ALA A 149 -1.36 -3.28 5.06
N ALA A 150 -0.05 -3.09 4.80
CA ALA A 150 0.57 -1.77 4.72
C ALA A 150 0.12 -1.03 3.45
N GLY A 151 0.01 -1.74 2.32
CA GLY A 151 -0.43 -1.17 1.03
C GLY A 151 0.34 0.10 0.67
N GLN A 152 -0.38 1.20 0.43
CA GLN A 152 0.20 2.50 0.07
C GLN A 152 1.12 3.10 1.13
N LEU A 153 1.03 2.67 2.40
CA LEU A 153 1.91 3.18 3.46
C LEU A 153 3.36 2.73 3.28
N ILE A 154 3.62 1.68 2.49
CA ILE A 154 4.97 1.27 2.08
C ILE A 154 5.78 2.44 1.50
N CYS A 155 5.10 3.42 0.90
CA CYS A 155 5.71 4.62 0.32
C CYS A 155 6.40 5.55 1.33
N GLY A 156 6.21 5.33 2.63
CA GLY A 156 6.91 6.03 3.71
C GLY A 156 8.15 5.31 4.23
N MET A 157 8.49 4.13 3.71
CA MET A 157 9.71 3.44 4.15
C MET A 157 10.96 4.06 3.52
N ASP A 158 12.12 3.72 4.08
CA ASP A 158 13.41 3.98 3.43
C ASP A 158 13.59 3.01 2.25
N ALA A 159 13.99 3.52 1.09
CA ALA A 159 14.20 2.71 -0.11
C ALA A 159 15.28 1.64 0.07
N ALA A 160 16.32 1.90 0.89
CA ALA A 160 17.34 0.93 1.23
C ALA A 160 16.80 -0.26 2.05
N ASN A 161 15.62 -0.13 2.64
CA ASN A 161 14.97 -1.22 3.36
C ASN A 161 14.12 -2.11 2.45
N VAL A 162 13.60 -1.59 1.32
CA VAL A 162 12.86 -2.40 0.34
C VAL A 162 13.72 -3.57 -0.16
N THR A 163 15.00 -3.31 -0.45
CA THR A 163 15.91 -4.32 -1.00
C THR A 163 16.26 -5.43 -0.03
N LYS A 164 16.11 -5.17 1.28
CA LYS A 164 16.37 -6.14 2.35
C LYS A 164 15.18 -7.08 2.59
N ILE A 165 14.01 -6.79 2.02
CA ILE A 165 12.84 -7.65 2.15
C ILE A 165 13.09 -8.94 1.35
N PRO A 166 12.97 -10.13 1.98
CA PRO A 166 13.18 -11.39 1.29
C PRO A 166 12.11 -11.64 0.22
N ASN A 167 12.50 -12.32 -0.86
CA ASN A 167 11.63 -12.49 -2.03
C ASN A 167 10.40 -13.35 -1.72
N GLU A 168 10.54 -14.35 -0.87
CA GLU A 168 9.45 -15.19 -0.36
C GLU A 168 8.42 -14.43 0.46
N LYS A 169 8.81 -13.30 1.08
CA LYS A 169 7.94 -12.45 1.89
C LYS A 169 7.25 -11.37 1.07
N ILE A 170 7.96 -10.77 0.12
CA ILE A 170 7.38 -9.70 -0.70
C ILE A 170 6.54 -10.24 -1.86
N LYS A 171 6.82 -11.45 -2.37
CA LYS A 171 6.13 -12.03 -3.53
C LYS A 171 4.61 -12.05 -3.37
N PRO A 172 4.02 -12.54 -2.25
CA PRO A 172 2.57 -12.58 -2.10
C PRO A 172 1.95 -11.18 -1.96
N ALA A 173 2.74 -10.20 -1.49
CA ALA A 173 2.30 -8.81 -1.35
C ALA A 173 2.45 -8.00 -2.65
N MET A 174 3.20 -8.50 -3.63
CA MET A 174 3.61 -7.71 -4.79
C MET A 174 2.41 -7.16 -5.58
N LYS A 175 1.32 -7.92 -5.70
CA LYS A 175 0.09 -7.43 -6.33
C LYS A 175 -0.46 -6.16 -5.64
N THR A 176 -0.46 -6.13 -4.32
CA THR A 176 -0.92 -4.94 -3.56
C THR A 176 0.08 -3.79 -3.68
N LEU A 177 1.37 -4.11 -3.65
CA LEU A 177 2.44 -3.12 -3.81
C LEU A 177 2.54 -2.59 -5.24
N ALA A 178 2.04 -3.33 -6.23
CA ALA A 178 1.94 -2.91 -7.62
C ALA A 178 0.86 -1.84 -7.85
N GLU A 179 -0.08 -1.71 -6.93
CA GLU A 179 -1.13 -0.70 -6.97
C GLU A 179 -0.66 0.65 -6.38
N VAL A 180 0.60 0.77 -5.95
CA VAL A 180 1.13 2.01 -5.34
C VAL A 180 1.09 3.19 -6.32
N GLN A 181 0.31 4.20 -5.98
CA GLN A 181 0.04 5.30 -6.92
C GLN A 181 1.07 6.42 -6.76
N TRP A 182 1.38 6.80 -5.51
CA TRP A 182 2.12 8.02 -5.18
C TRP A 182 3.40 7.78 -4.39
N CYS A 183 3.99 6.59 -4.49
CA CYS A 183 5.30 6.33 -3.90
C CYS A 183 6.38 7.26 -4.47
N PRO A 184 7.37 7.66 -3.65
CA PRO A 184 8.60 8.27 -4.13
C PRO A 184 9.26 7.39 -5.19
N THR A 185 9.95 8.02 -6.15
CA THR A 185 10.64 7.32 -7.25
C THR A 185 11.59 6.25 -6.74
N ALA A 186 12.38 6.55 -5.70
CA ALA A 186 13.32 5.59 -5.11
C ALA A 186 12.64 4.31 -4.60
N ILE A 187 11.45 4.42 -3.98
CA ILE A 187 10.69 3.26 -3.52
C ILE A 187 10.13 2.47 -4.69
N LYS A 188 9.54 3.16 -5.68
CA LYS A 188 9.04 2.50 -6.90
C LYS A 188 10.13 1.76 -7.64
N GLU A 189 11.33 2.34 -7.75
CA GLU A 189 12.50 1.71 -8.39
C GLU A 189 12.94 0.43 -7.66
N LYS A 190 12.99 0.45 -6.33
CA LYS A 190 13.34 -0.76 -5.56
C LYS A 190 12.24 -1.83 -5.62
N LEU A 191 10.96 -1.43 -5.60
CA LEU A 191 9.85 -2.36 -5.78
C LEU A 191 9.80 -2.94 -7.19
N ALA A 192 10.10 -2.13 -8.22
CA ALA A 192 10.21 -2.60 -9.60
C ALA A 192 11.37 -3.59 -9.75
N THR A 193 12.53 -3.31 -9.13
CA THR A 193 13.67 -4.24 -9.08
C THR A 193 13.28 -5.56 -8.43
N LYS A 194 12.59 -5.51 -7.27
CA LYS A 194 12.06 -6.72 -6.62
C LYS A 194 11.08 -7.47 -7.51
N SER A 195 10.22 -6.76 -8.24
CA SER A 195 9.32 -7.39 -9.20
C SER A 195 10.08 -8.08 -10.34
N LEU A 196 11.17 -7.50 -10.85
CA LEU A 196 12.02 -8.17 -11.85
C LEU A 196 12.69 -9.42 -11.25
N GLU A 197 13.27 -9.33 -10.04
CA GLU A 197 13.87 -10.48 -9.35
C GLU A 197 12.90 -11.66 -9.22
N LEU A 198 11.62 -11.38 -8.99
CA LEU A 198 10.57 -12.39 -8.90
C LEU A 198 10.17 -12.99 -10.25
N ASN A 199 10.48 -12.32 -11.36
CA ASN A 199 10.05 -12.64 -12.72
C ASN A 199 11.24 -12.90 -13.67
N GLY A 200 12.27 -13.61 -13.19
CA GLY A 200 13.41 -14.03 -14.02
C GLY A 200 14.53 -13.01 -14.16
N GLY A 201 14.49 -11.92 -13.39
CA GLY A 201 15.61 -11.00 -13.15
C GLY A 201 15.86 -9.93 -14.22
N ASP A 202 15.22 -10.03 -15.38
CA ASP A 202 15.41 -9.10 -16.50
C ASP A 202 14.05 -8.73 -17.13
N ALA A 203 13.93 -7.49 -17.61
CA ALA A 203 12.72 -7.00 -18.27
C ALA A 203 12.40 -7.78 -19.56
N LYS A 204 13.41 -8.36 -20.24
CA LYS A 204 13.26 -9.23 -21.43
C LYS A 204 12.53 -10.52 -21.13
N SER A 205 12.53 -10.96 -19.87
CA SER A 205 11.89 -12.19 -19.43
C SER A 205 10.40 -11.99 -19.12
N LEU A 206 9.91 -10.75 -19.12
CA LEU A 206 8.52 -10.45 -18.78
C LEU A 206 7.58 -10.87 -19.90
N GLY A 207 6.54 -11.61 -19.53
CA GLY A 207 5.37 -11.83 -20.36
C GLY A 207 4.26 -10.83 -20.08
N LYS A 208 3.15 -10.98 -20.81
CA LYS A 208 1.96 -10.14 -20.68
C LYS A 208 1.40 -10.14 -19.25
N ALA A 209 1.36 -11.31 -18.60
CA ALA A 209 0.82 -11.42 -17.24
C ALA A 209 1.72 -10.72 -16.23
N GLU A 210 3.03 -10.88 -16.36
CA GLU A 210 4.02 -10.26 -15.47
C GLU A 210 3.99 -8.73 -15.60
N VAL A 211 3.90 -8.18 -16.82
CA VAL A 211 3.75 -6.73 -17.03
C VAL A 211 2.43 -6.21 -16.43
N ALA A 212 1.34 -6.98 -16.52
CA ALA A 212 0.07 -6.60 -15.90
C ALA A 212 0.15 -6.61 -14.37
N GLU A 213 0.81 -7.61 -13.79
CA GLU A 213 1.03 -7.73 -12.34
C GLU A 213 1.98 -6.67 -11.79
N MET A 214 2.91 -6.15 -12.60
CA MET A 214 3.78 -5.03 -12.20
C MET A 214 2.99 -3.73 -11.95
N GLY A 215 1.85 -3.53 -12.62
CA GLY A 215 1.00 -2.36 -12.42
C GLY A 215 1.76 -1.03 -12.48
N ALA A 216 1.62 -0.22 -11.43
CA ALA A 216 2.29 1.08 -11.32
C ALA A 216 3.81 1.01 -11.05
N LEU A 217 4.37 -0.18 -10.80
CA LEU A 217 5.81 -0.37 -10.64
C LEU A 217 6.56 -0.32 -11.97
N VAL A 218 5.87 -0.47 -13.11
CA VAL A 218 6.50 -0.28 -14.42
C VAL A 218 7.16 1.11 -14.52
N GLY A 219 6.56 2.16 -13.94
CA GLY A 219 7.19 3.49 -13.89
C GLY A 219 8.46 3.58 -13.05
N GLY A 220 8.71 2.58 -12.20
CA GLY A 220 9.95 2.41 -11.43
C GLY A 220 11.08 1.75 -12.24
N LEU A 221 10.82 1.17 -13.41
CA LEU A 221 11.89 0.62 -14.24
C LEU A 221 12.82 1.71 -14.78
N GLU A 222 14.08 1.37 -15.02
CA GLU A 222 15.00 2.21 -15.77
C GLU A 222 14.58 2.30 -17.24
N ALA A 223 15.00 3.35 -17.93
CA ALA A 223 14.62 3.57 -19.33
C ALA A 223 15.04 2.40 -20.23
N MET A 224 16.25 1.85 -20.04
CA MET A 224 16.70 0.68 -20.80
C MET A 224 15.93 -0.59 -20.46
N GLN A 225 15.51 -0.77 -19.20
CA GLN A 225 14.65 -1.89 -18.81
C GLN A 225 13.26 -1.78 -19.45
N LEU A 226 12.67 -0.57 -19.54
CA LEU A 226 11.42 -0.35 -20.26
C LEU A 226 11.53 -0.69 -21.75
N LYS A 227 12.63 -0.28 -22.39
CA LYS A 227 12.92 -0.61 -23.79
C LYS A 227 13.04 -2.12 -24.00
N ASP A 228 13.57 -2.83 -23.01
CA ASP A 228 13.84 -4.25 -23.05
C ASP A 228 12.58 -5.12 -22.81
N ILE A 229 11.44 -4.54 -22.39
CA ILE A 229 10.16 -5.26 -22.29
C ILE A 229 9.75 -5.77 -23.68
N PRO A 230 9.49 -7.08 -23.87
CA PRO A 230 9.04 -7.62 -25.14
C PRO A 230 7.78 -6.93 -25.64
N LYS A 231 7.70 -6.65 -26.94
CA LYS A 231 6.53 -5.97 -27.53
C LYS A 231 5.20 -6.67 -27.20
N ASP A 232 5.15 -8.00 -27.26
CA ASP A 232 3.92 -8.76 -27.00
C ASP A 232 3.50 -8.68 -25.51
N ALA A 233 4.44 -8.42 -24.62
CA ALA A 233 4.17 -8.21 -23.19
C ALA A 233 3.54 -6.84 -22.90
N MET A 234 3.73 -5.85 -23.79
CA MET A 234 3.15 -4.50 -23.65
C MET A 234 1.61 -4.51 -23.67
N ALA A 235 0.99 -5.56 -24.22
CA ALA A 235 -0.46 -5.78 -24.13
C ALA A 235 -0.94 -5.98 -22.67
N GLY A 236 -0.02 -6.25 -21.74
CA GLY A 236 -0.26 -6.36 -20.31
C GLY A 236 -0.17 -5.02 -19.58
N LEU A 237 0.41 -3.99 -20.20
CA LEU A 237 0.58 -2.69 -19.56
C LEU A 237 -0.79 -2.08 -19.24
N THR A 238 -1.02 -1.79 -17.96
CA THR A 238 -2.28 -1.23 -17.46
C THR A 238 -2.33 0.28 -17.65
N ALA A 239 -3.53 0.86 -17.52
CA ALA A 239 -3.72 2.31 -17.51
C ALA A 239 -2.91 2.99 -16.38
N GLU A 240 -2.93 2.40 -15.19
CA GLU A 240 -2.18 2.85 -14.02
C GLU A 240 -0.67 2.71 -14.24
N GLY A 241 -0.24 1.60 -14.85
CA GLY A 241 1.15 1.40 -15.27
C GLY A 241 1.61 2.48 -16.23
N MET A 242 0.84 2.78 -17.28
CA MET A 242 1.17 3.85 -18.22
C MET A 242 1.27 5.22 -17.52
N LYS A 243 0.30 5.59 -16.67
CA LYS A 243 0.33 6.85 -15.92
C LYS A 243 1.53 6.96 -14.98
N SER A 244 2.05 5.82 -14.51
CA SER A 244 3.19 5.78 -13.61
C SER A 244 4.53 6.06 -14.30
N ILE A 245 4.64 5.86 -15.61
CA ILE A 245 5.88 6.04 -16.37
C ILE A 245 6.20 7.55 -16.50
N PRO A 246 7.34 8.04 -15.99
CA PRO A 246 7.72 9.43 -16.18
C PRO A 246 7.86 9.80 -17.67
N PRO A 247 7.50 11.04 -18.09
CA PRO A 247 7.69 11.49 -19.47
C PRO A 247 9.13 11.30 -19.97
N SER A 248 10.14 11.50 -19.11
CA SER A 248 11.54 11.31 -19.47
C SER A 248 11.94 9.85 -19.75
N LYS A 249 11.18 8.88 -19.22
CA LYS A 249 11.45 7.44 -19.43
C LYS A 249 10.67 6.84 -20.59
N ILE A 250 9.54 7.44 -20.99
CA ILE A 250 8.70 6.90 -22.07
C ILE A 250 9.35 7.03 -23.47
N ALA A 251 10.31 7.95 -23.62
CA ALA A 251 10.98 8.24 -24.89
C ALA A 251 11.72 7.05 -25.53
N VAL A 252 11.97 5.99 -24.75
CA VAL A 252 12.66 4.77 -25.21
C VAL A 252 11.72 3.71 -25.78
N LEU A 253 10.40 3.86 -25.62
CA LEU A 253 9.43 2.93 -26.18
C LEU A 253 9.45 3.03 -27.70
N THR A 254 9.45 1.88 -28.36
CA THR A 254 9.46 1.78 -29.83
C THR A 254 8.04 1.76 -30.40
N ALA A 255 7.90 2.07 -31.70
CA ALA A 255 6.62 1.98 -32.39
C ALA A 255 6.02 0.56 -32.29
N ASP A 256 6.85 -0.48 -32.36
CA ASP A 256 6.44 -1.87 -32.18
C ASP A 256 5.85 -2.12 -30.79
N GLN A 257 6.50 -1.64 -29.72
CA GLN A 257 5.97 -1.77 -28.36
C GLN A 257 4.68 -0.96 -28.16
N VAL A 258 4.61 0.26 -28.70
CA VAL A 258 3.43 1.12 -28.58
C VAL A 258 2.23 0.53 -29.34
N SER A 259 2.45 -0.11 -30.49
CA SER A 259 1.39 -0.77 -31.27
C SER A 259 0.70 -1.92 -30.52
N GLN A 260 1.35 -2.47 -29.49
CA GLN A 260 0.83 -3.58 -28.69
C GLN A 260 0.07 -3.11 -27.44
N LEU A 261 0.01 -1.81 -27.17
CA LEU A 261 -0.70 -1.28 -26.00
C LEU A 261 -2.20 -1.62 -26.06
N SER A 262 -2.77 -1.87 -24.88
CA SER A 262 -4.23 -1.92 -24.75
C SER A 262 -4.84 -0.52 -24.98
N ALA A 263 -6.10 -0.48 -25.41
CA ALA A 263 -6.85 0.77 -25.54
C ALA A 263 -6.84 1.60 -24.25
N ALA A 264 -6.96 0.94 -23.09
CA ALA A 264 -6.94 1.60 -21.78
C ALA A 264 -5.59 2.25 -21.46
N ALA A 265 -4.48 1.58 -21.79
CA ALA A 265 -3.14 2.14 -21.62
C ALA A 265 -2.88 3.30 -22.61
N ALA A 266 -3.25 3.13 -23.88
CA ALA A 266 -3.10 4.17 -24.90
C ALA A 266 -3.87 5.46 -24.54
N LEU A 267 -5.11 5.33 -24.08
CA LEU A 267 -5.93 6.45 -23.60
C LEU A 267 -5.36 7.11 -22.35
N SER A 268 -4.54 6.39 -21.58
CA SER A 268 -3.93 6.88 -20.34
C SER A 268 -2.61 7.62 -20.56
N VAL A 269 -2.06 7.61 -21.78
CA VAL A 269 -0.87 8.40 -22.11
C VAL A 269 -1.21 9.89 -21.94
N SER A 270 -0.40 10.62 -21.18
CA SER A 270 -0.56 12.06 -20.96
C SER A 270 -0.04 12.88 -22.14
N ALA A 271 -0.35 14.19 -22.17
CA ALA A 271 0.20 15.10 -23.18
C ALA A 271 1.74 15.17 -23.09
N ASP A 272 2.29 15.29 -21.88
CA ASP A 272 3.74 15.33 -21.66
C ASP A 272 4.42 14.03 -22.10
N GLN A 273 3.81 12.88 -21.81
CA GLN A 273 4.31 11.59 -22.27
C GLN A 273 4.29 11.50 -23.80
N ARG A 274 3.20 11.91 -24.45
CA ARG A 274 3.11 11.98 -25.92
C ARG A 274 4.18 12.87 -26.52
N ALA A 275 4.45 14.04 -25.93
CA ALA A 275 5.48 14.96 -26.40
C ALA A 275 6.90 14.38 -26.31
N ASN A 276 7.14 13.46 -25.37
CA ASN A 276 8.43 12.78 -25.20
C ASN A 276 8.56 11.50 -26.05
N LEU A 277 7.49 11.02 -26.68
CA LEU A 277 7.58 9.86 -27.57
C LEU A 277 8.28 10.21 -28.90
N PRO A 278 9.06 9.26 -29.46
CA PRO A 278 9.51 9.34 -30.85
C PRO A 278 8.34 9.49 -31.84
N GLU A 279 8.59 10.08 -33.01
CA GLU A 279 7.54 10.40 -34.00
C GLU A 279 6.83 9.14 -34.55
N ASP A 280 7.58 8.08 -34.83
CA ASP A 280 7.05 6.78 -35.24
C ASP A 280 6.17 6.16 -34.15
N SER A 281 6.57 6.32 -32.88
CA SER A 281 5.86 5.83 -31.71
C SER A 281 4.58 6.62 -31.44
N ARG A 282 4.58 7.95 -31.69
CA ARG A 282 3.36 8.76 -31.68
C ARG A 282 2.38 8.33 -32.76
N THR A 283 2.88 8.03 -33.95
CA THR A 283 2.04 7.53 -35.06
C THR A 283 1.42 6.17 -34.70
N ALA A 284 2.20 5.27 -34.09
CA ALA A 284 1.68 3.99 -33.60
C ALA A 284 0.61 4.19 -32.52
N LEU A 285 0.79 5.15 -31.62
CA LEU A 285 -0.19 5.48 -30.58
C LEU A 285 -1.50 5.97 -31.20
N ASP A 286 -1.43 6.89 -32.17
CA ASP A 286 -2.61 7.41 -32.88
C ASP A 286 -3.39 6.26 -33.55
N ALA A 287 -2.70 5.31 -34.18
CA ALA A 287 -3.34 4.14 -34.79
C ALA A 287 -4.07 3.26 -33.77
N VAL A 288 -3.49 3.04 -32.58
CA VAL A 288 -4.16 2.29 -31.49
C VAL A 288 -5.41 3.02 -31.01
N LEU A 289 -5.35 4.36 -30.92
CA LEU A 289 -6.49 5.19 -30.51
C LEU A 289 -7.60 5.21 -31.56
N GLU A 290 -7.27 5.26 -32.85
CA GLU A 290 -8.25 5.24 -33.95
C GLU A 290 -9.05 3.92 -33.98
N VAL A 291 -8.37 2.77 -33.85
CA VAL A 291 -9.04 1.45 -33.77
C VAL A 291 -9.97 1.37 -32.56
N SER A 292 -9.59 1.99 -31.44
CA SER A 292 -10.40 1.99 -30.22
C SER A 292 -11.69 2.82 -30.34
N VAL A 293 -11.73 3.79 -31.25
CA VAL A 293 -12.90 4.68 -31.48
C VAL A 293 -13.84 4.10 -32.54
N THR A 294 -13.41 3.14 -33.35
CA THR A 294 -14.30 2.46 -34.29
C THR A 294 -15.26 1.51 -33.55
N PRO A 295 -16.59 1.70 -33.63
CA PRO A 295 -17.54 0.75 -33.06
C PRO A 295 -17.36 -0.60 -33.75
N LYS A 296 -17.10 -1.66 -32.96
CA LYS A 296 -17.21 -3.04 -33.45
C LYS A 296 -18.67 -3.31 -33.82
N ASP A 297 -18.92 -3.37 -35.13
CA ASP A 297 -20.07 -3.94 -35.83
C ASP A 297 -21.49 -3.52 -35.35
N GLY A 298 -22.15 -2.69 -36.16
CA GLY A 298 -23.59 -2.88 -36.42
C GLY A 298 -24.63 -2.15 -35.56
N ALA A 299 -24.29 -1.07 -34.84
CA ALA A 299 -25.30 -0.22 -34.19
C ALA A 299 -25.51 1.09 -34.96
N GLU A 300 -26.68 1.17 -35.55
CA GLU A 300 -27.37 2.29 -36.19
C GLU A 300 -27.04 3.69 -35.61
N GLN A 301 -26.69 4.61 -36.52
CA GLN A 301 -26.70 6.08 -36.40
C GLN A 301 -26.61 6.69 -34.99
N VAL A 302 -25.40 6.84 -34.46
CA VAL A 302 -25.15 7.88 -33.45
C VAL A 302 -24.90 9.20 -34.19
N THR A 303 -25.94 10.02 -34.20
CA THR A 303 -26.01 11.37 -34.80
C THR A 303 -24.76 12.22 -34.55
N GLY A 304 -24.26 12.86 -35.61
CA GLY A 304 -22.95 13.51 -35.79
C GLY A 304 -22.55 14.67 -34.87
N ALA A 305 -23.07 14.78 -33.64
CA ALA A 305 -22.62 15.77 -32.66
C ALA A 305 -21.42 15.28 -31.81
N LEU A 306 -21.38 14.00 -31.43
CA LEU A 306 -20.32 13.45 -30.58
C LEU A 306 -19.00 13.20 -31.33
N LEU A 307 -19.06 12.83 -32.61
CA LEU A 307 -17.87 12.72 -33.47
C LEU A 307 -17.17 14.07 -33.64
N SER A 308 -17.93 15.17 -33.71
CA SER A 308 -17.36 16.51 -33.93
C SER A 308 -16.63 17.04 -32.70
N THR A 309 -17.16 16.80 -31.49
CA THR A 309 -16.46 17.16 -30.24
C THR A 309 -15.20 16.33 -30.00
N LEU A 310 -15.20 15.05 -30.37
CA LEU A 310 -14.01 14.20 -30.24
C LEU A 310 -12.95 14.60 -31.28
N LEU A 311 -13.33 14.81 -32.54
CA LEU A 311 -12.43 15.28 -33.60
C LEU A 311 -11.85 16.66 -33.31
N LEU A 312 -12.61 17.57 -32.69
CA LEU A 312 -12.10 18.86 -32.21
C LEU A 312 -11.09 18.70 -31.07
N ALA A 313 -11.31 17.77 -30.14
CA ALA A 313 -10.32 17.45 -29.10
C ALA A 313 -9.02 16.85 -29.70
N PHE A 314 -9.14 15.98 -30.70
CA PHE A 314 -7.98 15.45 -31.44
C PHE A 314 -7.25 16.52 -32.26
N ALA A 315 -7.98 17.44 -32.89
CA ALA A 315 -7.38 18.56 -33.63
C ALA A 315 -6.65 19.53 -32.70
N VAL A 316 -7.19 19.80 -31.51
CA VAL A 316 -6.52 20.63 -30.49
C VAL A 316 -5.25 19.94 -29.96
N LEU A 317 -5.23 18.61 -29.81
CA LEU A 317 -4.02 17.87 -29.44
C LEU A 317 -2.95 17.83 -30.54
N ARG A 318 -3.32 17.95 -31.81
CA ARG A 318 -2.36 18.02 -32.94
C ARG A 318 -1.71 19.39 -33.12
N LEU A 319 -2.23 20.44 -32.46
CA LEU A 319 -1.76 21.82 -32.57
C LEU A 319 -0.98 22.33 -31.34
N ALA A 320 -0.79 21.51 -30.31
CA ALA A 320 0.00 21.81 -29.12
C ALA A 320 1.25 20.92 -29.06
#